data_AF-A0A923R7W8-F1
#
_entry.id   AF-A0A923R7W8-F1
#
_cell.length_a   1.000
_cell.length_b   1.000
_cell.length_c   1.000
_cell.angle_alpha   90.00
_cell.angle_beta   90.00
_cell.angle_gamma   90.00
#
_symmetry.space_group_name_H-M   'P 1'
#
loop_
_entity.id
_entity.type
_entity.pdbx_description
1 polymer ?
#
loop_
_entity_poly.entity_id
_entity_poly.type
_entity_poly.pdbx_seq_one_letter_code
_entity_poly.pdbx_strand_id
1 'polypeptide(L)'
;MSYCEAIKNMEGERLTLHKAYHDKLYGFPIHDDNELFCRLMLEINQAGLSWEIILKKEKAFRLAYSQFDIRKVARYTELDR
;
A
#
# COMPACT_ATOMS: atom_id res chain seq x y z
N MET A 1 2.47 -13.77 -15.68
CA MET A 1 2.86 -14.62 -14.53
C MET A 1 3.28 -13.68 -13.41
N SER A 2 2.73 -13.86 -12.20
CA SER A 2 3.25 -13.18 -11.01
C SER A 2 4.71 -13.58 -10.82
N TYR A 3 5.61 -12.64 -10.52
CA TYR A 3 6.98 -13.00 -10.16
C TYR A 3 7.06 -13.67 -8.77
N CYS A 4 6.00 -13.52 -7.97
CA CYS A 4 5.92 -13.93 -6.58
C CYS A 4 5.01 -15.15 -6.41
N GLU A 5 5.47 -16.12 -5.63
CA GLU A 5 4.71 -17.36 -5.36
C GLU A 5 3.74 -17.25 -4.17
N ALA A 6 3.72 -16.11 -3.46
CA ALA A 6 2.96 -15.93 -2.22
C ALA A 6 1.47 -16.24 -2.37
N ILE A 7 0.89 -16.01 -3.55
CA ILE A 7 -0.53 -16.20 -3.81
C ILE A 7 -0.93 -17.63 -4.17
N LYS A 8 0.03 -18.56 -4.38
CA LYS A 8 -0.25 -19.92 -4.88
C LYS A 8 -1.23 -20.71 -4.01
N ASN A 9 -1.20 -20.48 -2.69
CA ASN A 9 -2.03 -21.19 -1.71
C ASN A 9 -3.15 -20.29 -1.15
N MET A 10 -3.43 -19.14 -1.77
CA MET A 10 -4.50 -18.25 -1.33
C MET A 10 -5.79 -18.53 -2.12
N GLU A 11 -6.93 -18.35 -1.46
CA GLU A 11 -8.24 -18.58 -2.06
C GLU A 11 -9.21 -17.41 -1.78
N GLY A 12 -10.30 -17.35 -2.55
CA GLY A 12 -11.40 -16.40 -2.34
C GLY A 12 -11.03 -14.92 -2.45
N GLU A 13 -11.57 -14.11 -1.53
CA GLU A 13 -11.34 -12.65 -1.48
C GLU A 13 -9.85 -12.33 -1.28
N ARG A 14 -9.18 -13.11 -0.41
CA ARG A 14 -7.75 -12.94 -0.12
C ARG A 14 -6.90 -13.10 -1.37
N LEU A 15 -7.18 -14.11 -2.18
CA LEU A 15 -6.51 -14.28 -3.48
C LEU A 15 -6.73 -13.07 -4.38
N THR A 16 -7.98 -12.61 -4.52
CA THR A 16 -8.31 -11.47 -5.39
C THR A 16 -7.54 -10.20 -4.99
N LEU A 17 -7.51 -9.90 -3.70
CA LEU A 17 -6.82 -8.73 -3.15
C LEU A 17 -5.30 -8.83 -3.34
N HIS A 18 -4.69 -9.95 -2.93
CA HIS A 18 -3.25 -10.14 -3.01
C HIS A 18 -2.77 -10.28 -4.45
N LYS A 19 -3.51 -10.96 -5.32
CA LYS A 19 -3.11 -11.15 -6.72
C LYS A 19 -2.91 -9.82 -7.43
N ALA A 20 -3.83 -8.85 -7.26
CA ALA A 20 -3.67 -7.53 -7.86
C ALA A 20 -2.39 -6.82 -7.40
N TYR A 21 -2.06 -6.92 -6.11
CA TYR A 21 -0.85 -6.35 -5.54
C TYR A 21 0.42 -7.08 -6.00
N HIS A 22 0.47 -8.41 -5.91
CA HIS A 22 1.65 -9.19 -6.25
C HIS A 22 1.93 -9.25 -7.75
N ASP A 23 0.90 -9.18 -8.61
CA ASP A 23 1.08 -9.22 -10.07
C ASP A 23 1.59 -7.91 -10.66
N LYS A 24 1.38 -6.78 -9.98
CA LYS A 24 1.61 -5.45 -10.58
C LYS A 24 2.43 -4.48 -9.73
N LEU A 25 2.46 -4.66 -8.42
CA LEU A 25 2.96 -3.64 -7.49
C LEU A 25 4.09 -4.14 -6.61
N TYR A 26 4.06 -5.40 -6.18
CA TYR A 26 5.12 -5.96 -5.36
C TYR A 26 6.34 -6.27 -6.24
N GLY A 27 7.54 -5.88 -5.83
CA GLY A 27 8.79 -6.18 -6.56
C GLY A 27 8.96 -5.52 -7.94
N PHE A 28 8.01 -4.70 -8.38
CA PHE A 28 8.15 -3.91 -9.61
C PHE A 28 8.76 -2.55 -9.28
N PRO A 29 9.65 -2.01 -10.14
CA PRO A 29 10.23 -0.68 -9.94
C PRO A 29 9.15 0.42 -9.86
N ILE A 30 9.35 1.37 -8.95
CA ILE A 30 8.53 2.56 -8.82
C ILE A 30 9.47 3.77 -9.01
N HIS A 31 9.13 4.65 -9.94
CA HIS A 31 9.91 5.85 -10.27
C HIS A 31 9.24 7.16 -9.81
N ASP A 32 8.02 7.08 -9.29
CA ASP A 32 7.30 8.23 -8.75
C ASP A 32 7.53 8.33 -7.24
N ASP A 33 8.02 9.49 -6.79
CA ASP A 33 8.38 9.71 -5.39
C ASP A 33 7.16 9.65 -4.45
N ASN A 34 5.98 10.13 -4.89
CA ASN A 34 4.78 10.08 -4.06
C ASN A 34 4.32 8.62 -3.87
N GLU A 35 4.41 7.79 -4.90
CA GLU A 35 4.08 6.37 -4.80
C GLU A 35 5.13 5.58 -4.01
N LEU A 36 6.42 5.95 -4.09
CA LEU A 36 7.46 5.41 -3.20
C LEU A 36 7.17 5.76 -1.74
N PHE A 37 6.80 7.01 -1.45
CA PHE A 37 6.39 7.46 -0.12
C PHE A 37 5.13 6.74 0.36
N CYS A 38 4.13 6.57 -0.52
CA CYS A 38 2.95 5.75 -0.25
C CYS A 38 3.34 4.34 0.21
N ARG A 39 4.19 3.65 -0.57
CA ARG A 39 4.61 2.28 -0.24
C ARG A 39 5.34 2.24 1.11
N LEU A 40 6.28 3.15 1.34
CA LEU A 40 7.00 3.24 2.61
C LEU A 40 6.04 3.42 3.79
N MET A 41 5.06 4.33 3.66
CA MET A 41 4.09 4.58 4.73
C MET A 41 3.19 3.37 5.00
N LEU A 42 2.76 2.64 3.96
CA LEU A 42 1.96 1.42 4.12
C LEU A 42 2.76 0.34 4.87
N GLU A 43 4.05 0.17 4.55
CA GLU A 43 4.95 -0.78 5.24
C GLU A 43 5.14 -0.41 6.72
N ILE A 44 5.35 0.87 7.04
CA ILE A 44 5.45 1.33 8.44
C ILE A 44 4.17 1.04 9.22
N ASN A 45 3.01 1.32 8.62
CA ASN A 45 1.70 1.08 9.25
C ASN A 45 1.36 -0.42 9.39
N GLN A 46 2.13 -1.32 8.76
CA GLN A 46 1.95 -2.76 8.92
C GLN A 46 2.42 -3.27 10.29
N ALA A 47 3.17 -2.50 11.09
CA ALA A 47 3.72 -2.96 12.36
C ALA A 47 2.63 -3.61 13.26
N GLY A 48 2.75 -4.93 13.49
CA GLY A 48 1.79 -5.71 14.30
C GLY A 48 0.51 -6.15 13.58
N LEU A 49 0.38 -5.91 12.27
CA LEU A 49 -0.79 -6.26 11.45
C LEU A 49 -0.41 -7.17 10.27
N SER A 50 -1.42 -7.82 9.69
CA SER A 50 -1.24 -8.54 8.43
C SER A 50 -1.23 -7.55 7.26
N TRP A 51 -0.48 -7.87 6.20
CA TRP A 51 -0.48 -7.07 4.98
C TRP A 51 -1.87 -6.99 4.33
N GLU A 52 -2.71 -8.02 4.51
CA GLU A 52 -4.11 -8.01 4.06
C GLU A 52 -4.90 -6.85 4.67
N ILE A 53 -4.70 -6.57 5.97
CA ILE A 53 -5.36 -5.44 6.65
C ILE A 53 -4.92 -4.12 6.02
N ILE A 54 -3.63 -3.99 5.71
CA ILE A 54 -3.08 -2.78 5.07
C ILE A 54 -3.65 -2.59 3.67
N LEU A 55 -3.68 -3.64 2.84
CA LEU A 55 -4.27 -3.59 1.50
C LEU A 55 -5.77 -3.26 1.54
N LYS A 56 -6.53 -3.81 2.50
CA LYS A 56 -7.94 -3.46 2.70
C LYS A 56 -8.14 -1.98 3.08
N LYS A 57 -7.16 -1.39 3.79
CA LYS A 57 -7.18 0.01 4.22
C LYS A 57 -6.49 0.98 3.25
N GLU A 58 -5.86 0.49 2.18
CA GLU A 58 -5.06 1.31 1.26
C GLU A 58 -5.84 2.55 0.75
N LYS A 59 -7.09 2.36 0.31
CA LYS A 59 -7.93 3.47 -0.17
C LYS A 59 -8.17 4.53 0.89
N ALA A 60 -8.39 4.11 2.14
CA ALA A 60 -8.58 5.03 3.26
C ALA A 60 -7.28 5.79 3.58
N PHE A 61 -6.14 5.10 3.55
CA PHE A 61 -4.83 5.75 3.72
C PHE A 61 -4.54 6.76 2.62
N ARG A 62 -4.78 6.41 1.34
CA ARG A 62 -4.61 7.33 0.22
C ARG A 62 -5.48 8.58 0.41
N LEU A 63 -6.72 8.45 0.88
CA LEU A 63 -7.55 9.61 1.16
C LEU A 63 -6.99 10.45 2.33
N ALA A 64 -6.64 9.80 3.44
CA ALA A 64 -6.14 10.45 4.65
C ALA A 64 -4.83 11.22 4.42
N TYR A 65 -3.93 10.70 3.58
CA TYR A 65 -2.65 11.32 3.26
C TYR A 65 -2.67 12.13 1.96
N SER A 66 -3.83 12.64 1.51
CA SER A 66 -3.94 13.48 0.30
C SER A 66 -3.29 12.85 -0.95
N GLN A 67 -3.57 11.57 -1.17
CA GLN A 67 -3.00 10.70 -2.20
C GLN A 67 -1.48 10.52 -2.10
N PHE A 68 -0.92 10.69 -0.90
CA PHE A 68 0.51 10.65 -0.62
C PHE A 68 1.33 11.69 -1.40
N ASP A 69 0.71 12.81 -1.79
CA ASP A 69 1.45 13.97 -2.29
C ASP A 69 2.36 14.50 -1.17
N ILE A 70 3.66 14.23 -1.31
CA ILE A 70 4.67 14.57 -0.29
C ILE A 70 4.61 16.06 0.06
N ARG A 71 4.37 16.94 -0.92
CA ARG A 71 4.31 18.39 -0.70
C ARG A 71 3.08 18.81 0.09
N LYS A 72 1.98 18.06 0.02
CA LYS A 72 0.78 18.31 0.84
C LYS A 72 0.95 17.75 2.23
N VAL A 73 1.40 16.50 2.34
CA VAL A 73 1.59 15.83 3.64
C VAL A 73 2.64 16.55 4.50
N ALA A 74 3.72 17.05 3.89
CA ALA A 74 4.73 17.84 4.61
C ALA A 74 4.20 19.17 5.18
N ARG A 75 3.01 19.61 4.77
CA ARG A 75 2.34 20.81 5.28
C ARG A 75 1.25 20.51 6.32
N TYR A 76 1.03 19.24 6.65
CA TYR A 76 0.09 18.88 7.71
C TYR A 76 0.53 19.48 9.03
N THR A 77 -0.48 19.89 9.80
CA THR A 77 -0.35 20.50 11.11
C THR A 77 -1.05 19.64 12.15
N GLU A 78 -1.00 20.03 13.42
CA GLU A 78 -1.75 19.35 14.48
C GLU A 78 -3.28 19.32 14.24
N LEU A 79 -3.80 20.23 13.41
CA LEU A 79 -5.23 20.25 13.05
C LEU A 79 -5.63 19.15 12.06
N ASP A 80 -4.66 18.56 11.35
CA ASP A 80 -4.87 17.55 10.32
C ASP A 80 -4.72 16.11 10.88
N ARG A 81 -4.51 15.97 12.19
CA ARG A 81 -4.23 14.70 12.87
C ARG A 81 -5.47 13.84 13.07
#